data_AF-A0A960UJP1-F1
#
_entry.id   AF-A0A960UJP1-F1
#
_cell.length_a   1.000
_cell.length_b   1.000
_cell.length_c   1.000
_cell.angle_alpha   90.00
_cell.angle_beta   90.00
_cell.angle_gamma   90.00
#
_symmetry.space_group_name_H-M   'P 1'
#
loop_
_entity.id
_entity.type
_entity.pdbx_description
1 polymer ?
#
loop_
_entity_poly.entity_id
_entity_poly.type
_entity_poly.pdbx_seq_one_letter_code
_entity_poly.pdbx_strand_id
1 'polypeptide(L)' 'PEKILSAENTANRVELTTPQHVGYNTAFYTVVLFVDGDDLHIIEAFYPNEETFKKRRASVEKAIGEIQPHSWWVAFIPFI' A
#
# COMPACT_ATOMS: atom_id res chain seq x y z
N PRO A 1 15.82 13.40 4.06
CA PRO A 1 14.99 12.29 4.60
C PRO A 1 13.56 12.41 4.06
N GLU A 2 13.16 11.47 3.21
CA GLU A 2 11.81 11.44 2.64
C GLU A 2 10.76 11.31 3.75
N LYS A 3 9.72 12.13 3.69
CA LYS A 3 8.69 12.19 4.74
C LYS A 3 7.68 11.08 4.51
N ILE A 4 7.73 9.99 5.29
CA ILE A 4 6.71 8.94 5.23
C ILE A 4 5.36 9.52 5.68
N LEU A 5 4.35 9.43 4.82
CA LEU A 5 3.02 10.02 5.09
C LEU A 5 2.10 9.07 5.83
N SER A 6 2.26 7.77 5.59
CA SER A 6 1.50 6.71 6.25
C SER A 6 2.30 5.41 6.20
N ALA A 7 2.33 4.71 7.33
CA ALA A 7 2.78 3.34 7.44
C ALA A 7 1.72 2.58 8.25
N GLU A 8 0.96 1.71 7.58
CA GLU A 8 0.03 0.80 8.23
C GLU A 8 0.61 -0.61 8.12
N ASN A 9 0.77 -1.25 9.28
CA ASN A 9 1.33 -2.59 9.39
C ASN A 9 0.25 -3.48 10.02
N THR A 10 -0.36 -4.33 9.20
CA THR A 10 -1.14 -5.47 9.68
C THR A 10 -0.30 -6.72 9.46
N ALA A 11 -0.56 -7.80 10.20
CA ALA A 11 0.32 -8.98 10.26
C ALA A 11 0.80 -9.53 8.89
N ASN A 12 0.02 -9.30 7.81
CA ASN A 12 0.33 -9.74 6.46
C ASN A 12 0.41 -8.62 5.41
N ARG A 13 0.31 -7.33 5.80
CA ARG A 13 0.34 -6.20 4.87
C ARG A 13 1.16 -5.02 5.40
N VAL A 14 2.04 -4.51 4.55
CA VAL A 14 2.79 -3.27 4.75
C VAL A 14 2.42 -2.29 3.66
N GLU A 15 1.96 -1.11 4.04
CA GLU A 15 1.78 0.02 3.13
C GLU A 15 2.79 1.11 3.43
N LEU A 16 3.42 1.64 2.39
CA LEU A 16 4.29 2.80 2.47
C LEU A 16 3.87 3.84 1.44
N THR A 17 3.53 5.05 1.88
CA THR A 17 3.34 6.20 0.99
C THR A 17 4.43 7.23 1.18
N THR A 18 5.15 7.55 0.11
CA THR A 18 6.21 8.57 0.08
C THR A 18 5.86 9.72 -0.85
N PRO A 19 5.99 10.98 -0.41
CA PRO A 19 5.95 12.14 -1.29
C PRO A 19 7.29 12.26 -2.01
N GLN A 20 7.22 12.47 -3.32
CA GLN A 20 8.37 12.61 -4.20
C GLN A 20 8.32 14.00 -4.86
N HIS A 21 9.43 14.73 -4.82
CA HIS A 21 9.53 16.02 -5.51
C HIS A 21 9.85 15.78 -6.99
N VAL A 22 8.90 16.12 -7.87
CA VAL A 22 9.03 16.03 -9.32
C VAL A 22 8.96 17.46 -9.88
N GLY A 23 10.13 18.09 -10.01
CA GLY A 23 10.22 19.51 -10.36
C GLY A 23 9.65 20.41 -9.26
N TYR A 24 8.68 21.26 -9.60
CA TYR A 24 7.95 22.11 -8.64
C TYR A 24 6.74 21.42 -7.99
N ASN A 25 6.40 20.21 -8.43
CA ASN A 25 5.22 19.49 -7.98
C ASN A 25 5.59 18.38 -6.99
N THR A 26 4.68 18.09 -6.06
CA THR A 26 4.78 16.93 -5.17
C THR A 26 3.95 15.80 -5.74
N ALA A 27 4.60 14.73 -6.18
CA ALA A 27 3.96 13.47 -6.51
C ALA A 27 3.91 12.58 -5.26
N PHE A 28 3.06 11.56 -5.28
CA PHE A 28 2.95 10.59 -4.20
C PHE A 28 3.11 9.20 -4.78
N TYR A 29 3.91 8.38 -4.13
CA TYR A 29 4.14 6.99 -4.49
C TYR A 29 3.71 6.10 -3.33
N THR A 30 2.77 5.20 -3.59
CA THR A 30 2.31 4.22 -2.60
C THR A 30 2.73 2.83 -3.05
N VAL A 31 3.45 2.13 -2.18
CA VAL A 31 3.78 0.71 -2.33
C VAL A 31 3.00 -0.05 -1.28
N VAL A 32 2.26 -1.06 -1.69
CA VAL A 32 1.61 -2.02 -0.79
C VAL A 32 2.19 -3.39 -1.04
N LEU A 33 2.67 -3.99 0.04
CA LEU A 33 3.23 -5.34 0.08
C LEU A 33 2.30 -6.19 0.92
N PHE A 34 1.90 -7.35 0.43
CA PHE A 34 1.25 -8.35 1.27
C PHE A 34 1.63 -9.76 0.84
N VAL A 35 1.64 -10.66 1.82
CA VAL A 35 1.99 -12.07 1.62
C VAL A 35 0.71 -12.89 1.60
N ASP A 36 0.56 -13.75 0.60
CA ASP A 36 -0.49 -14.76 0.51
C ASP A 36 0.13 -16.14 0.31
N GLY A 37 0.13 -16.96 1.35
CA GLY A 37 0.85 -18.23 1.34
C GLY A 37 2.35 -18.04 1.07
N ASP A 38 2.84 -18.60 -0.03
CA ASP A 38 4.23 -18.49 -0.49
C ASP A 38 4.44 -17.32 -1.47
N ASP A 39 3.39 -16.61 -1.85
CA ASP A 39 3.43 -15.53 -2.83
C ASP A 39 3.53 -14.14 -2.17
N LEU A 40 4.46 -13.32 -2.66
CA LEU A 40 4.56 -11.91 -2.31
C LEU A 40 3.89 -11.06 -3.38
N HIS A 41 2.82 -10.36 -3.01
CA HIS A 41 2.16 -9.40 -3.86
C HIS A 41 2.71 -7.99 -3.61
N ILE A 42 2.99 -7.30 -4.71
CA ILE A 42 3.47 -5.92 -4.70
C ILE A 42 2.53 -5.10 -5.57
N ILE A 43 1.92 -4.07 -4.99
CA ILE A 43 1.07 -3.11 -5.69
C ILE A 43 1.71 -1.73 -5.59
N GLU A 44 1.92 -1.11 -6.75
CA GLU A 44 2.53 0.21 -6.87
C GLU A 44 1.52 1.19 -7.47
N ALA A 45 1.31 2.31 -6.79
CA ALA A 45 0.41 3.36 -7.22
C ALA A 45 1.12 4.71 -7.26
N PHE A 46 1.07 5.37 -8.42
CA PHE A 46 1.64 6.69 -8.63
C PHE A 46 0.54 7.75 -8.74
N TYR A 47 0.69 8.82 -7.97
CA TYR A 47 -0.20 9.98 -7.99
C TYR A 47 0.60 11.22 -8.38
N PRO A 48 0.29 11.87 -9.52
CA PRO A 48 1.10 12.97 -10.05
C PRO A 48 1.02 14.25 -9.22
N ASN A 49 0.01 14.39 -8.35
CA ASN A 49 -0.18 15.54 -7.48
C ASN A 49 -1.04 15.18 -6.25
N GLU A 50 -1.06 16.08 -5.27
CA GLU A 50 -1.80 15.89 -4.00
C GLU A 50 -3.32 15.80 -4.21
N GLU A 51 -3.87 16.54 -5.17
CA GLU A 51 -5.30 16.49 -5.50
C GLU A 51 -5.72 15.11 -5.98
N THR A 52 -4.93 14.51 -6.88
CA THR A 52 -5.17 13.17 -7.41
C THR A 52 -5.00 12.13 -6.32
N PHE A 53 -3.99 12.27 -5.46
CA PHE A 53 -3.80 11.42 -4.30
C PHE A 53 -5.04 11.42 -3.38
N LYS A 54 -5.51 12.61 -2.97
CA LYS A 54 -6.70 12.74 -2.11
C LYS A 54 -7.97 12.17 -2.75
N LYS A 55 -8.16 12.37 -4.06
CA LYS A 55 -9.34 11.88 -4.79
C LYS A 55 -9.32 10.37 -5.01
N ARG A 56 -8.16 9.78 -5.31
CA ARG A 56 -8.07 8.40 -5.78
C ARG A 56 -7.59 7.41 -4.72
N ARG A 57 -6.93 7.85 -3.64
CA ARG A 57 -6.41 6.97 -2.59
C ARG A 57 -7.47 6.00 -2.07
N ALA A 58 -8.68 6.48 -1.75
CA ALA A 58 -9.75 5.62 -1.26
C ALA A 58 -10.22 4.56 -2.29
N SER A 59 -10.23 4.90 -3.58
CA SER A 59 -10.59 3.96 -4.64
C SER A 59 -9.49 2.93 -4.88
N VAL A 60 -8.22 3.34 -4.80
CA VAL A 60 -7.07 2.44 -4.91
C VAL A 60 -7.04 1.50 -3.71
N GLU A 61 -7.26 2.03 -2.51
CA GLU A 61 -7.36 1.23 -1.28
C GLU A 61 -8.45 0.17 -1.37
N LYS A 62 -9.62 0.54 -1.88
CA LYS A 62 -10.70 -0.42 -2.11
C LYS A 62 -10.30 -1.52 -3.10
N ALA A 63 -9.66 -1.17 -4.21
CA ALA A 63 -9.19 -2.14 -5.19
C ALA A 63 -8.12 -3.07 -4.61
N ILE A 64 -7.22 -2.54 -3.79
CA ILE A 64 -6.21 -3.32 -3.05
C ILE A 64 -6.90 -4.31 -2.12
N GLY A 65 -7.93 -3.89 -1.37
CA GLY A 65 -8.71 -4.77 -0.50
C GLY A 65 -9.50 -5.86 -1.23
N GLU A 66 -9.84 -5.66 -2.51
CA GLU A 66 -10.46 -6.70 -3.36
C GLU A 66 -9.44 -7.74 -3.84
N ILE A 67 -8.19 -7.34 -4.06
CA ILE A 67 -7.08 -8.23 -4.46
C ILE A 67 -6.50 -8.95 -3.23
N GLN A 68 -6.45 -8.26 -2.09
CA GLN A 68 -5.96 -8.82 -0.85
C GLN A 68 -6.85 -9.99 -0.44
N PRO A 69 -6.31 -11.21 -0.34
CA PRO A 69 -7.07 -12.34 0.11
C PRO A 69 -7.61 -12.03 1.50
N HIS A 70 -8.89 -12.33 1.74
CA HIS A 70 -9.51 -12.23 3.05
C HIS A 70 -8.95 -13.35 3.94
N SER A 71 -7.66 -13.26 4.25
CA SER A 71 -6.93 -14.18 5.12
C SER A 71 -7.28 -13.88 6.57
N TRP A 72 -8.56 -14.09 6.91
CA TRP A 72 -9.00 -14.28 8.30
C TRP A 72 -8.27 -15.50 8.91
N TRP A 73 -7.86 -16.46 8.08
CA TRP A 73 -7.36 -17.77 8.54
C TRP A 73 -5.83 -17.94 8.55
N VAL A 74 -5.05 -17.07 7.89
CA VAL A 74 -3.57 -17.24 7.82
C VAL A 74 -2.85 -16.82 9.11
N ALA A 75 -3.53 -16.11 10.02
CA ALA A 75 -3.00 -15.82 11.36
C ALA A 75 -3.07 -17.02 12.35
N PHE A 76 -3.59 -18.19 11.93
CA PHE A 76 -3.87 -19.33 12.82
C PHE A 76 -3.12 -20.63 12.48
N ILE A 77 -2.04 -20.57 11.70
CA ILE A 77 -1.13 -21.72 11.56
C ILE A 77 0.13 -21.43 12.40
N PRO A 78 0.22 -21.92 13.65
CA PRO A 78 1.51 -22.02 14.28
C PRO A 78 2.36 -22.97 13.43
N PHE A 79 3.52 -22.48 13.01
CA PHE A 79 4.61 -23.28 12.47
C PHE A 79 4.72 -24.60 13.26
N ILE A 80 4.69 -25.73 12.53
CA ILE A 80 5.01 -27.07 13.03
C ILE A 80 6.43 -27.09 13.60
#